data_AF-A0A820C6Y5-F1
#
_entry.id   AF-A0A820C6Y5-F1
#
_cell.length_a   1.000
_cell.length_b   1.000
_cell.length_c   1.000
_cell.angle_alpha   90.00
_cell.angle_beta   90.00
_cell.angle_gamma   90.00
#
_symmetry.space_group_name_H-M   'P 1'
#
loop_
_entity.id
_entity.type
_entity.pdbx_description
1 polymer ?
#
loop_
_entity_poly.entity_id
_entity_poly.type
_entity_poly.pdbx_seq_one_letter_code
_entity_poly.pdbx_strand_id
1 'polypeptide(L)'
;MGIHPCHGCQVSFCLAHLTKHRAELLEKLDSVIIRRDEFFESIFTNTNMTNENIEKVLQTVDEWETKMHESVNQVAEQNRRNIRLEFARQLNEIKMQYDEFTKELTETRENDQFFENDVEQLSAKLEQFKKEIHQINIHLQLTSDDPMNWSRSVRVEKPVVSYLNNSQLLFERQVISLHDRNCFFLSASDTYLLAYILSINRNENRLVLYNMSDGSELCYHELDVRFGNVCDMIYTEKLNSCFLVVCRQVILIYNPQRKMFTILSEIKPIDEHPFWSITVSSNTNDAFVSLDNNGYIERWSTETHPNWKLIKRWNTKDIIK
;
A
#
# COMPACT_ATOMS: atom_id res chain seq x y z
N MET A 1 -36.70 -1.90 70.08
CA MET A 1 -36.23 -2.80 69.00
C MET A 1 -35.46 -1.97 67.99
N GLY A 2 -34.20 -2.29 67.72
CA GLY A 2 -33.37 -1.56 66.75
C GLY A 2 -33.69 -1.98 65.31
N ILE A 3 -33.89 -1.00 64.45
CA ILE A 3 -34.02 -1.17 62.99
C ILE A 3 -32.67 -0.82 62.37
N HIS A 4 -32.14 -1.70 61.54
CA HIS A 4 -30.84 -1.57 60.90
C HIS A 4 -30.98 -1.54 59.37
N PRO A 5 -30.45 -0.52 58.67
CA PRO A 5 -30.50 -0.44 57.22
C PRO A 5 -29.43 -1.32 56.56
N CYS A 6 -29.80 -2.06 55.51
CA CYS A 6 -28.85 -2.72 54.63
C CYS A 6 -28.43 -1.74 53.52
N HIS A 7 -27.14 -1.43 53.41
CA HIS A 7 -26.65 -0.46 52.42
C HIS A 7 -26.73 -0.97 50.97
N GLY A 8 -26.70 -2.29 50.77
CA GLY A 8 -26.75 -2.90 49.44
C GLY A 8 -28.14 -2.86 48.79
N CYS A 9 -29.20 -3.17 49.55
CA CYS A 9 -30.57 -3.15 49.05
C CYS A 9 -31.40 -1.93 49.50
N GLN A 10 -30.82 -1.06 50.34
CA GLN A 10 -31.45 0.13 50.93
C GLN A 10 -32.73 -0.14 51.75
N VAL A 11 -32.99 -1.41 52.10
CA VAL A 11 -34.12 -1.82 52.93
C VAL A 11 -33.68 -1.89 54.40
N SER A 12 -34.58 -1.43 55.28
CA SER A 12 -34.37 -1.47 56.73
C SER A 12 -35.00 -2.72 57.34
N PHE A 13 -34.23 -3.45 58.14
CA PHE A 13 -34.63 -4.71 58.74
C PHE A 13 -34.50 -4.64 60.26
N CYS A 14 -35.32 -5.40 61.00
CA CYS A 14 -34.95 -5.74 62.37
C CYS A 14 -33.77 -6.72 62.35
N LEU A 15 -33.05 -6.86 63.47
CA LEU A 15 -31.84 -7.69 63.54
C LEU A 15 -32.06 -9.13 63.03
N ALA A 16 -33.19 -9.76 63.37
CA ALA A 16 -33.52 -11.11 62.91
C ALA A 16 -33.70 -11.19 61.39
N HIS A 17 -34.38 -10.22 60.79
CA HIS A 17 -34.57 -10.15 59.34
C HIS A 17 -33.28 -9.78 58.59
N LEU A 18 -32.39 -8.98 59.21
CA LEU A 18 -31.08 -8.68 58.63
C LEU A 18 -30.18 -9.91 58.56
N THR A 19 -30.19 -10.75 59.61
CA THR A 19 -29.46 -12.02 59.62
C THR A 19 -29.98 -12.98 58.54
N LYS A 20 -31.31 -13.08 58.40
CA LYS A 20 -31.93 -13.89 57.34
C LYS A 20 -31.55 -13.38 55.95
N HIS A 21 -31.60 -12.07 55.73
CA HIS A 21 -31.21 -11.45 54.46
C HIS A 21 -29.74 -11.73 54.09
N ARG A 22 -28.83 -11.71 55.08
CA ARG A 22 -27.42 -12.06 54.86
C ARG A 22 -27.22 -13.55 54.54
N ALA A 23 -27.98 -14.43 55.17
CA ALA A 23 -27.95 -15.86 54.85
C ALA A 23 -28.40 -16.13 53.40
N GLU A 24 -29.50 -15.51 52.97
CA GLU A 24 -29.98 -15.61 51.58
C GLU A 24 -28.97 -15.03 50.56
N LEU A 25 -28.21 -14.00 50.95
CA LEU A 25 -27.16 -13.43 50.10
C LEU A 25 -25.95 -14.38 49.97
N LEU A 26 -25.58 -15.06 51.05
CA LEU A 26 -24.50 -16.06 51.04
C LEU A 26 -24.86 -17.24 50.13
N GLU A 27 -26.09 -17.75 50.21
CA GLU A 27 -26.55 -18.82 49.30
C GLU A 27 -26.48 -18.40 47.82
N LYS A 28 -26.82 -17.13 47.52
CA LYS A 28 -26.66 -16.59 46.17
C LYS A 28 -25.20 -16.52 45.74
N LEU A 29 -24.29 -16.13 46.63
CA LEU A 29 -22.86 -16.09 46.35
C LEU A 29 -22.31 -17.50 46.10
N ASP A 30 -22.70 -18.48 46.91
CA ASP A 30 -22.31 -19.88 46.72
C ASP A 30 -22.79 -20.41 45.36
N SER A 31 -24.01 -20.05 44.93
CA SER A 31 -24.51 -20.38 43.58
C SER A 31 -23.68 -19.76 42.44
N VAL A 32 -23.06 -18.60 42.67
CA VAL A 32 -22.19 -17.95 41.68
C VAL A 32 -20.83 -18.64 41.64
N ILE A 33 -20.30 -19.05 42.80
CA ILE A 33 -19.05 -19.80 42.89
C ILE A 33 -19.18 -21.16 42.18
N ILE A 34 -20.27 -21.89 42.43
CA ILE A 34 -20.53 -23.18 41.77
C ILE A 34 -20.59 -23.01 40.24
N ARG A 35 -21.34 -22.00 39.75
CA ARG A 35 -21.45 -21.72 38.31
C ARG A 35 -20.12 -21.31 37.67
N ARG A 36 -19.24 -20.60 38.40
CA ARG A 36 -17.89 -20.29 37.93
C ARG A 36 -17.08 -21.57 37.73
N ASP A 37 -17.16 -22.50 38.68
CA ASP A 37 -16.39 -23.74 38.63
C ASP A 37 -16.90 -24.66 37.52
N GLU A 38 -18.23 -24.79 37.37
CA GLU A 38 -18.86 -25.49 36.25
C GLU A 38 -18.46 -24.87 34.89
N PHE A 39 -18.42 -23.54 34.80
CA PHE A 39 -17.99 -22.85 33.59
C PHE A 39 -16.52 -23.12 33.27
N PHE A 40 -15.63 -23.06 34.26
CA PHE A 40 -14.21 -23.34 34.09
C PHE A 40 -13.99 -24.78 33.61
N GLU A 41 -14.59 -25.76 34.28
CA GLU A 41 -14.55 -27.16 33.86
C GLU A 41 -15.16 -27.36 32.46
N SER A 42 -16.24 -26.64 32.12
CA SER A 42 -16.82 -26.70 30.78
C SER A 42 -15.87 -26.18 29.70
N ILE A 43 -15.06 -25.16 30.00
CA ILE A 43 -14.02 -24.69 29.08
C ILE A 43 -13.00 -25.79 28.90
N PHE A 44 -12.38 -26.33 29.96
CA PHE A 44 -11.30 -27.30 29.76
C PHE A 44 -11.77 -28.66 29.22
N THR A 45 -13.02 -29.04 29.48
CA THR A 45 -13.59 -30.30 28.96
C THR A 45 -14.10 -30.15 27.52
N ASN A 46 -14.69 -29.00 27.15
CA ASN A 46 -15.19 -28.75 25.78
C ASN A 46 -14.15 -28.10 24.86
N THR A 47 -13.14 -27.42 25.40
CA THR A 47 -11.94 -26.94 24.69
C THR A 47 -10.78 -27.93 24.83
N ASN A 48 -11.10 -29.23 24.80
CA ASN A 48 -10.27 -30.15 24.07
C ASN A 48 -10.19 -29.66 22.61
N MET A 49 -9.39 -28.62 22.36
CA MET A 49 -8.67 -28.46 21.10
C MET A 49 -7.91 -29.77 20.96
N THR A 50 -8.55 -30.76 20.34
CA THR A 50 -7.96 -32.07 20.17
C THR A 50 -6.62 -31.85 19.49
N ASN A 51 -5.58 -32.54 19.96
CA ASN A 51 -4.28 -32.51 19.29
C ASN A 51 -4.42 -32.71 17.77
N GLU A 52 -5.45 -33.45 17.34
CA GLU A 52 -5.87 -33.63 15.95
C GLU A 52 -6.18 -32.32 15.18
N ASN A 53 -6.81 -31.32 15.81
CA ASN A 53 -7.07 -30.03 15.16
C ASN A 53 -5.79 -29.21 15.00
N ILE A 54 -4.90 -29.26 16.00
CA ILE A 54 -3.59 -28.62 15.91
C ILE A 54 -2.74 -29.30 14.84
N GLU A 55 -2.77 -30.64 14.78
CA GLU A 55 -2.05 -31.45 13.81
C GLU A 55 -2.54 -31.18 12.37
N LYS A 56 -3.86 -31.01 12.16
CA LYS A 56 -4.42 -30.56 10.86
C LYS A 56 -3.92 -29.17 10.44
N VAL A 57 -3.81 -28.24 11.39
CA VAL A 57 -3.28 -26.90 11.11
C VAL A 57 -1.79 -26.97 10.76
N LEU A 58 -1.01 -27.76 11.50
CA LEU A 58 0.41 -27.98 11.21
C LEU A 58 0.61 -28.63 9.83
N GLN A 59 -0.18 -29.66 9.49
CA GLN A 59 -0.15 -30.27 8.17
C GLN A 59 -0.45 -29.25 7.04
N THR A 60 -1.38 -28.32 7.28
CA THR A 60 -1.69 -27.25 6.32
C THR A 60 -0.51 -26.31 6.13
N VAL A 61 0.28 -26.05 7.18
CA VAL A 61 1.52 -25.26 7.11
C VAL A 61 2.59 -26.01 6.30
N ASP A 62 2.76 -27.31 6.53
CA ASP A 62 3.74 -28.13 5.81
C ASP A 62 3.42 -28.24 4.31
N GLU A 63 2.14 -28.43 3.96
CA GLU A 63 1.66 -28.43 2.58
C GLU A 63 1.87 -27.08 1.89
N TRP A 64 1.63 -26.00 2.63
CA TRP A 64 1.87 -24.64 2.17
C TRP A 64 3.36 -24.40 1.89
N GLU A 65 4.25 -24.79 2.82
CA GLU A 65 5.69 -24.67 2.67
C GLU A 65 6.20 -25.43 1.43
N THR A 66 5.72 -26.66 1.26
CA THR A 66 6.08 -27.50 0.10
C THR A 66 5.68 -26.84 -1.22
N LYS A 67 4.42 -26.37 -1.33
CA LYS A 67 3.92 -25.69 -2.54
C LYS A 67 4.67 -24.40 -2.83
N MET A 68 5.02 -23.64 -1.80
CA MET A 68 5.81 -22.43 -1.94
C MET A 68 7.19 -22.72 -2.51
N HIS A 69 7.86 -23.75 -1.99
CA HIS A 69 9.17 -24.13 -2.48
C HIS A 69 9.14 -24.62 -3.94
N GLU A 70 8.10 -25.35 -4.32
CA GLU A 70 7.86 -25.76 -5.71
C GLU A 70 7.62 -24.56 -6.63
N SER A 71 6.77 -23.61 -6.22
CA SER A 71 6.45 -22.41 -6.99
C SER A 71 7.69 -21.54 -7.24
N VAL A 72 8.50 -21.32 -6.20
CA VAL A 72 9.79 -20.62 -6.32
C VAL A 72 10.70 -21.32 -7.33
N ASN A 73 10.82 -22.65 -7.25
CA ASN A 73 11.65 -23.43 -8.16
C ASN A 73 11.15 -23.34 -9.61
N GLN A 74 9.83 -23.42 -9.84
CA GLN A 74 9.24 -23.30 -11.17
C GLN A 74 9.49 -21.93 -11.80
N VAL A 75 9.30 -20.85 -11.03
CA VAL A 75 9.57 -19.48 -11.49
C VAL A 75 11.06 -19.29 -11.80
N ALA A 76 11.94 -19.81 -10.93
CA ALA A 76 13.38 -19.76 -11.16
C ALA A 76 13.79 -20.49 -12.46
N GLU A 77 13.28 -21.70 -12.69
CA GLU A 77 13.52 -22.44 -13.92
C GLU A 77 12.95 -21.74 -15.16
N GLN A 78 11.77 -21.15 -15.06
CA GLN A 78 11.19 -20.38 -16.17
C GLN A 78 12.07 -19.18 -16.54
N ASN A 79 12.54 -18.43 -15.55
CA ASN A 79 13.42 -17.28 -15.78
C ASN A 79 14.77 -17.72 -16.37
N ARG A 80 15.37 -18.81 -15.86
CA ARG A 80 16.59 -19.39 -16.43
C ARG A 80 16.41 -19.73 -17.91
N ARG A 81 15.27 -20.32 -18.29
CA ARG A 81 14.94 -20.62 -19.69
C ARG A 81 14.76 -19.36 -20.52
N ASN A 82 14.00 -18.38 -20.02
CA ASN A 82 13.74 -17.12 -20.74
C ASN A 82 15.04 -16.35 -21.01
N ILE A 83 15.93 -16.25 -20.02
CA ILE A 83 17.24 -15.57 -20.17
C ILE A 83 18.07 -16.26 -21.28
N ARG A 84 18.15 -17.60 -21.24
CA ARG A 84 18.88 -18.37 -22.26
C ARG A 84 18.30 -18.18 -23.66
N LEU A 85 16.97 -18.20 -23.79
CA LEU A 85 16.29 -18.01 -25.07
C LEU A 85 16.50 -16.61 -25.64
N GLU A 86 16.35 -15.58 -24.80
CA GLU A 86 16.51 -14.20 -25.23
C GLU A 86 17.95 -13.90 -25.65
N PHE A 87 18.92 -14.41 -24.89
CA PHE A 87 20.33 -14.30 -25.27
C PHE A 87 20.65 -15.05 -26.58
N ALA A 88 20.13 -16.28 -26.73
CA ALA A 88 20.30 -17.03 -27.96
C ALA A 88 19.68 -16.32 -29.17
N ARG A 89 18.51 -15.68 -28.99
CA ARG A 89 17.84 -14.88 -30.02
C ARG A 89 18.69 -13.70 -30.45
N GLN A 90 19.15 -12.88 -29.51
CA GLN A 90 19.97 -11.69 -29.80
C GLN A 90 21.29 -12.06 -30.50
N LEU A 91 21.96 -13.11 -30.03
CA LEU A 91 23.17 -13.62 -30.70
C LEU A 91 22.90 -14.11 -32.11
N ASN A 92 21.78 -14.80 -32.33
CA ASN A 92 21.44 -15.31 -33.65
C ASN A 92 21.07 -14.18 -34.63
N GLU A 93 20.43 -13.11 -34.15
CA GLU A 93 20.15 -11.90 -34.93
C GLU A 93 21.45 -11.22 -35.38
N ILE A 94 22.39 -10.99 -34.45
CA ILE A 94 23.71 -10.45 -34.78
C ILE A 94 24.44 -11.35 -35.77
N LYS A 95 24.37 -12.68 -35.57
CA LYS A 95 25.02 -13.63 -36.47
C LYS A 95 24.46 -13.55 -37.89
N MET A 96 23.15 -13.49 -38.06
CA MET A 96 22.53 -13.36 -39.39
C MET A 96 22.96 -12.07 -40.08
N GLN A 97 22.95 -10.95 -39.35
CA GLN A 97 23.40 -9.65 -39.89
C GLN A 97 24.90 -9.66 -40.23
N TYR A 98 25.72 -10.33 -39.41
CA TYR A 98 27.14 -10.49 -39.67
C TYR A 98 27.41 -11.38 -40.90
N ASP A 99 26.63 -12.44 -41.09
CA ASP A 99 26.73 -13.30 -42.27
C ASP A 99 26.35 -12.54 -43.55
N GLU A 100 25.32 -11.68 -43.49
CA GLU A 100 24.93 -10.78 -44.59
C GLU A 100 26.01 -9.73 -44.87
N PHE A 101 26.54 -9.07 -43.84
CA PHE A 101 27.66 -8.14 -43.95
C PHE A 101 28.91 -8.81 -44.54
N THR A 102 29.16 -10.08 -44.20
CA THR A 102 30.29 -10.83 -44.76
C THR A 102 30.10 -11.07 -46.27
N LYS A 103 28.86 -11.34 -46.71
CA LYS A 103 28.53 -11.46 -48.14
C LYS A 103 28.72 -10.14 -48.86
N GLU A 104 28.20 -9.04 -48.31
CA GLU A 104 28.40 -7.69 -48.85
C GLU A 104 29.90 -7.40 -49.03
N LEU A 105 30.72 -7.68 -48.01
CA LEU A 105 32.19 -7.52 -48.07
C LEU A 105 32.84 -8.33 -49.18
N THR A 106 32.45 -9.60 -49.36
CA THR A 106 32.98 -10.44 -50.43
C THR A 106 32.57 -9.95 -51.81
N GLU A 107 31.31 -9.55 -51.99
CA GLU A 107 30.79 -9.04 -53.27
C GLU A 107 31.45 -7.70 -53.64
N THR A 108 31.59 -6.76 -52.70
CA THR A 108 32.27 -5.48 -52.92
C THR A 108 33.74 -5.70 -53.30
N ARG A 109 34.41 -6.68 -52.68
CA ARG A 109 35.80 -7.03 -53.00
C ARG A 109 35.93 -7.69 -54.37
N GLU A 110 35.02 -8.59 -54.74
CA GLU A 110 35.06 -9.30 -56.02
C GLU A 110 34.71 -8.41 -57.21
N ASN A 111 33.83 -7.42 -57.00
CA ASN A 111 33.44 -6.47 -58.04
C ASN A 111 34.45 -5.33 -58.27
N ASP A 112 35.45 -5.17 -57.38
CA ASP A 112 36.52 -4.16 -57.43
C ASP A 112 36.00 -2.71 -57.65
N GLN A 113 34.76 -2.45 -57.23
CA GLN A 113 34.02 -1.19 -57.36
C GLN A 113 33.66 -0.68 -55.97
N PHE A 114 34.64 -0.13 -55.27
CA PHE A 114 34.43 0.51 -53.97
C PHE A 114 35.11 1.87 -53.93
N PHE A 115 34.45 2.82 -53.27
CA PHE A 115 34.94 4.17 -53.01
C PHE A 115 35.29 4.33 -51.53
N GLU A 116 35.95 5.43 -51.15
CA GLU A 116 36.29 5.67 -49.74
C GLU A 116 35.05 5.64 -48.83
N ASN A 117 33.92 6.16 -49.31
CA ASN A 117 32.65 6.12 -48.58
C ASN A 117 32.16 4.70 -48.29
N ASP A 118 32.38 3.74 -49.19
CA ASP A 118 31.94 2.35 -48.98
C ASP A 118 32.80 1.69 -47.90
N VAL A 119 34.10 1.96 -47.90
CA VAL A 119 35.03 1.50 -46.87
C VAL A 119 34.69 2.09 -45.50
N GLU A 120 34.35 3.38 -45.44
CA GLU A 120 33.89 4.03 -44.20
C GLU A 120 32.59 3.44 -43.68
N GLN A 121 31.61 3.17 -44.56
CA GLN A 121 30.35 2.54 -44.17
C GLN A 121 30.54 1.12 -43.64
N LEU A 122 31.37 0.31 -44.31
CA LEU A 122 31.67 -1.06 -43.87
C LEU A 122 32.43 -1.05 -42.53
N SER A 123 33.34 -0.10 -42.33
CA SER A 123 34.03 0.09 -41.06
C SER A 123 33.06 0.50 -39.93
N ALA A 124 32.12 1.39 -40.22
CA ALA A 124 31.09 1.80 -39.26
C ALA A 124 30.16 0.64 -38.86
N LYS A 125 29.72 -0.20 -39.83
CA LYS A 125 28.95 -1.42 -39.57
C LYS A 125 29.72 -2.41 -38.67
N LEU A 126 31.02 -2.59 -38.90
CA LEU A 126 31.87 -3.45 -38.07
C LEU A 126 31.98 -2.94 -36.63
N GLU A 127 32.16 -1.64 -36.44
CA GLU A 127 32.20 -1.02 -35.10
C GLU A 127 30.84 -1.07 -34.40
N GLN A 128 29.73 -1.04 -35.16
CA GLN A 128 28.39 -1.26 -34.63
C GLN A 128 28.23 -2.68 -34.06
N PHE A 129 28.61 -3.72 -34.79
CA PHE A 129 28.55 -5.10 -34.26
C PHE A 129 29.37 -5.29 -32.99
N LYS A 130 30.56 -4.68 -32.90
CA LYS A 130 31.37 -4.71 -31.67
C LYS A 130 30.64 -4.08 -30.48
N LYS A 131 29.96 -2.96 -30.70
CA LYS A 131 29.16 -2.28 -29.66
C LYS A 131 27.97 -3.11 -29.22
N GLU A 132 27.25 -3.73 -30.16
CA GLU A 132 26.09 -4.57 -29.86
C GLU A 132 26.48 -5.81 -29.04
N ILE A 133 27.55 -6.52 -29.42
CA ILE A 133 28.07 -7.65 -28.65
C ILE A 133 28.51 -7.21 -27.24
N HIS A 134 29.16 -6.04 -27.14
CA HIS A 134 29.57 -5.50 -25.84
C HIS A 134 28.38 -5.13 -24.96
N GLN A 135 27.32 -4.55 -25.53
CA GLN A 135 26.08 -4.22 -24.82
C GLN A 135 25.37 -5.47 -24.29
N ILE A 136 25.31 -6.55 -25.07
CA ILE A 136 24.73 -7.83 -24.61
C ILE A 136 25.52 -8.36 -23.41
N ASN A 137 26.85 -8.32 -23.45
CA ASN A 137 27.69 -8.75 -22.33
C ASN A 137 27.48 -7.90 -21.06
N ILE A 138 27.34 -6.58 -21.21
CA ILE A 138 27.02 -5.68 -20.08
C ILE A 138 25.64 -6.02 -19.50
N HIS A 139 24.63 -6.26 -20.36
CA HIS A 139 23.29 -6.62 -19.91
C HIS A 139 23.29 -7.90 -19.07
N LEU A 140 24.07 -8.91 -19.47
CA LEU A 140 24.25 -10.15 -18.69
C LEU A 140 24.90 -9.90 -17.31
N GLN A 141 25.91 -9.03 -17.24
CA GLN A 141 26.59 -8.67 -15.99
C GLN A 141 25.68 -7.88 -15.04
N LEU A 142 24.85 -6.97 -15.57
CA LEU A 142 23.90 -6.22 -14.75
C LEU A 142 22.77 -7.10 -14.20
N THR A 143 22.36 -8.14 -14.94
CA THR A 143 21.38 -9.12 -14.44
C THR A 143 21.93 -10.08 -13.37
N SER A 144 23.25 -10.17 -13.17
CA SER A 144 23.83 -10.93 -12.06
C SER A 144 23.93 -10.13 -10.75
N ASP A 145 23.87 -8.80 -10.80
CA ASP A 145 24.08 -7.91 -9.65
C ASP A 145 22.77 -7.41 -9.01
N ASP A 146 21.61 -7.69 -9.60
CA ASP A 146 20.29 -7.35 -9.03
C ASP A 146 19.38 -8.59 -8.86
N PRO A 147 19.49 -9.32 -7.74
CA PRO A 147 18.62 -10.46 -7.43
C PRO A 147 17.17 -10.05 -7.10
N MET A 148 16.86 -8.76 -7.05
CA MET A 148 15.64 -8.25 -6.40
C MET A 148 14.42 -8.18 -7.34
N ASN A 149 14.58 -8.46 -8.64
CA ASN A 149 13.47 -8.47 -9.60
C ASN A 149 12.74 -9.83 -9.69
N TRP A 150 13.32 -10.92 -9.16
CA TRP A 150 12.71 -12.26 -9.21
C TRP A 150 11.65 -12.49 -8.13
N SER A 151 11.69 -11.71 -7.04
CA SER A 151 10.73 -11.77 -5.94
C SER A 151 9.32 -11.31 -6.31
N ARG A 152 9.16 -10.52 -7.40
CA ARG A 152 7.85 -10.10 -7.93
C ARG A 152 7.09 -11.21 -8.65
N SER A 153 7.78 -12.25 -9.15
CA SER A 153 7.17 -13.32 -9.94
C SER A 153 6.70 -14.51 -9.10
N VAL A 154 7.11 -14.59 -7.84
CA VAL A 154 6.63 -15.61 -6.89
C VAL A 154 5.41 -15.06 -6.17
N ARG A 155 4.21 -15.52 -6.53
CA ARG A 155 3.02 -15.31 -5.70
C ARG A 155 3.17 -16.17 -4.45
N VAL A 156 3.55 -15.53 -3.34
CA VAL A 156 3.44 -16.14 -2.02
C VAL A 156 1.96 -16.17 -1.66
N GLU A 157 1.28 -17.28 -1.94
CA GLU A 157 0.01 -17.56 -1.26
C GLU A 157 0.32 -17.57 0.23
N LYS A 158 -0.47 -16.92 1.07
CA LYS A 158 -0.26 -16.98 2.53
C LYS A 158 -0.95 -18.24 3.06
N PRO A 159 -0.46 -18.84 4.16
CA PRO A 159 -1.27 -19.83 4.86
C PRO A 159 -2.55 -19.13 5.30
N VAL A 160 -3.69 -19.72 4.95
CA VAL A 160 -5.01 -19.25 5.36
C VAL A 160 -5.12 -19.48 6.87
N VAL A 161 -4.73 -18.48 7.67
CA VAL A 161 -5.05 -18.45 9.10
C VAL A 161 -6.52 -18.03 9.20
N SER A 162 -7.44 -18.95 8.93
CA SER A 162 -8.90 -18.75 8.97
C SER A 162 -9.50 -18.99 10.36
N TYR A 163 -8.71 -18.93 11.43
CA TYR A 163 -9.23 -19.11 12.79
C TYR A 163 -8.68 -18.02 13.68
N LEU A 164 -9.31 -16.83 13.59
CA LEU A 164 -9.45 -15.80 14.63
C LEU A 164 -9.97 -14.53 13.94
N ASN A 165 -11.19 -14.58 13.41
CA ASN A 165 -12.04 -13.39 13.20
C ASN A 165 -13.47 -13.87 12.91
N ASN A 166 -14.17 -14.21 13.98
CA ASN A 166 -15.63 -14.26 13.97
C ASN A 166 -16.15 -12.83 13.86
N SER A 167 -16.18 -12.32 12.63
CA SER A 167 -17.09 -11.27 12.20
C SER A 167 -17.21 -11.40 10.69
N GLN A 168 -18.32 -12.04 10.30
CA GLN A 168 -18.79 -12.19 8.92
C GLN A 168 -18.67 -10.86 8.17
N LEU A 169 -17.85 -10.84 7.13
CA LEU A 169 -18.02 -10.08 5.88
C LEU A 169 -16.88 -10.54 4.95
N LEU A 170 -17.19 -11.56 4.14
CA LEU A 170 -16.34 -12.05 3.07
C LEU A 170 -16.31 -11.02 1.95
N PHE A 171 -15.19 -10.32 1.83
CA PHE A 171 -14.67 -9.83 0.55
C PHE A 171 -13.24 -10.34 0.42
N GLU A 172 -12.88 -10.87 -0.74
CA GLU A 172 -11.50 -11.10 -1.15
C GLU A 172 -10.70 -9.81 -0.98
N ARG A 173 -10.00 -9.67 0.15
CA ARG A 173 -9.07 -8.57 0.36
C ARG A 173 -7.80 -8.86 -0.41
N GLN A 174 -7.66 -8.27 -1.58
CA GLN A 174 -6.37 -8.13 -2.23
C GLN A 174 -5.52 -7.15 -1.39
N VAL A 175 -4.59 -7.70 -0.59
CA VAL A 175 -3.69 -6.88 0.22
C VAL A 175 -2.62 -6.31 -0.72
N ILE A 176 -2.75 -5.02 -1.06
CA ILE A 176 -1.75 -4.28 -1.82
C ILE A 176 -0.61 -3.92 -0.85
N SER A 177 0.37 -4.82 -0.74
CA SER A 177 1.67 -4.64 -0.06
C SER A 177 1.69 -4.65 1.48
N LEU A 178 2.58 -5.49 2.03
CA LEU A 178 3.09 -5.43 3.40
C LEU A 178 4.62 -5.61 3.34
N HIS A 179 5.33 -4.65 3.93
CA HIS A 179 6.78 -4.56 4.22
C HIS A 179 7.64 -3.69 3.29
N ASP A 180 7.93 -2.47 3.76
CA ASP A 180 9.23 -2.01 4.27
C ASP A 180 9.26 -0.48 4.19
N ARG A 181 9.03 0.21 5.32
CA ARG A 181 9.18 1.67 5.52
C ARG A 181 8.51 2.61 4.51
N ASN A 182 7.62 2.13 3.66
CA ASN A 182 6.88 2.97 2.72
C ASN A 182 5.74 3.67 3.47
N CYS A 183 5.74 5.00 3.50
CA CYS A 183 4.55 5.77 3.87
C CYS A 183 3.56 5.64 2.72
N PHE A 184 2.36 5.14 2.99
CA PHE A 184 1.27 5.12 2.02
C PHE A 184 0.12 5.95 2.56
N PHE A 185 -0.32 6.92 1.76
CA PHE A 185 -1.58 7.62 1.98
C PHE A 185 -2.59 7.05 1.01
N LEU A 186 -3.82 6.89 1.45
CA LEU A 186 -4.92 6.38 0.64
C LEU A 186 -6.10 7.31 0.78
N SER A 187 -6.77 7.55 -0.34
CA SER A 187 -8.04 8.25 -0.37
C SER A 187 -8.94 7.58 -1.37
N ALA A 188 -10.21 7.39 -1.02
CA ALA A 188 -11.14 6.63 -1.84
C ALA A 188 -12.43 7.42 -2.08
N SER A 189 -12.99 7.17 -3.25
CA SER A 189 -14.37 7.46 -3.62
C SER A 189 -15.08 6.12 -3.87
N ASP A 190 -16.35 6.17 -4.24
CA ASP A 190 -17.11 4.96 -4.61
C ASP A 190 -16.55 4.26 -5.85
N THR A 191 -15.87 5.00 -6.74
CA THR A 191 -15.39 4.49 -8.04
C THR A 191 -13.87 4.40 -8.15
N TYR A 192 -13.15 5.26 -7.45
CA TYR A 192 -11.70 5.42 -7.58
C TYR A 192 -10.99 5.34 -6.22
N LEU A 193 -9.80 4.75 -6.23
CA LEU A 193 -8.86 4.77 -5.12
C LEU A 193 -7.58 5.49 -5.56
N LEU A 194 -7.21 6.55 -4.85
CA LEU A 194 -5.95 7.22 -5.04
C LEU A 194 -4.96 6.77 -3.95
N ALA A 195 -3.81 6.26 -4.38
CA ALA A 195 -2.77 5.79 -3.49
C ALA A 195 -1.47 6.58 -3.72
N TYR A 196 -0.90 7.12 -2.65
CA TYR A 196 0.46 7.62 -2.65
C TYR A 196 1.40 6.51 -2.21
N ILE A 197 2.45 6.26 -2.99
CA ILE A 197 3.46 5.26 -2.71
C ILE A 197 4.80 5.99 -2.64
N LEU A 198 5.34 6.12 -1.42
CA LEU A 198 6.71 6.55 -1.18
C LEU A 198 7.61 5.33 -1.12
N SER A 199 8.54 5.18 -2.06
CA SER A 199 9.60 4.19 -1.96
C SER A 199 10.90 4.85 -1.49
N ILE A 200 11.21 4.72 -0.19
CA ILE A 200 12.42 5.32 0.41
C ILE A 200 13.70 4.82 -0.29
N ASN A 201 13.71 3.56 -0.72
CA ASN A 201 14.88 2.94 -1.35
C ASN A 201 15.06 3.33 -2.82
N ARG A 202 14.01 3.81 -3.50
CA ARG A 202 14.03 4.14 -4.93
C ARG A 202 13.90 5.63 -5.21
N ASN A 203 13.66 6.43 -4.17
CA ASN A 203 13.33 7.86 -4.29
C ASN A 203 12.13 8.10 -5.24
N GLU A 204 11.25 7.12 -5.36
CA GLU A 204 10.06 7.17 -6.22
C GLU A 204 8.88 7.70 -5.39
N ASN A 205 8.36 8.86 -5.81
CA ASN A 205 7.19 9.52 -5.25
C ASN A 205 6.05 9.47 -6.27
N ARG A 206 5.20 8.45 -6.18
CA ARG A 206 4.12 8.27 -7.16
C ARG A 206 2.74 8.26 -6.53
N LEU A 207 1.82 8.97 -7.18
CA LEU A 207 0.39 8.85 -6.97
C LEU A 207 -0.18 7.93 -8.03
N VAL A 208 -0.91 6.90 -7.62
CA VAL A 208 -1.51 5.91 -8.49
C VAL A 208 -3.01 5.91 -8.30
N LEU A 209 -3.75 6.04 -9.41
CA LEU A 209 -5.21 5.98 -9.42
C LEU A 209 -5.65 4.58 -9.85
N TYR A 210 -6.44 3.94 -9.02
CA TYR A 210 -7.05 2.64 -9.28
C TYR A 210 -8.55 2.79 -9.51
N ASN A 211 -9.08 1.95 -10.39
CA ASN A 211 -10.52 1.71 -10.51
C ASN A 211 -10.95 0.69 -9.47
N MET A 212 -11.92 1.04 -8.63
CA MET A 212 -12.42 0.16 -7.58
C MET A 212 -13.28 -1.01 -8.11
N SER A 213 -13.85 -0.89 -9.31
CA SER A 213 -14.72 -1.92 -9.87
C SER A 213 -13.96 -3.17 -10.36
N ASP A 214 -12.76 -2.98 -10.90
CA ASP A 214 -11.95 -4.06 -11.50
C ASP A 214 -10.53 -4.16 -10.93
N GLY A 215 -10.15 -3.26 -10.00
CA GLY A 215 -8.82 -3.20 -9.40
C GLY A 215 -7.71 -2.75 -10.36
N SER A 216 -8.07 -2.31 -11.57
CA SER A 216 -7.08 -1.91 -12.57
C SER A 216 -6.43 -0.57 -12.24
N GLU A 217 -5.14 -0.47 -12.53
CA GLU A 217 -4.43 0.80 -12.50
C GLU A 217 -4.84 1.65 -13.71
N LEU A 218 -5.46 2.81 -13.46
CA LEU A 218 -5.94 3.71 -14.51
C LEU A 218 -4.87 4.69 -15.00
N CYS A 219 -4.01 5.13 -14.08
CA CYS A 219 -2.85 5.98 -14.35
C CYS A 219 -1.98 6.12 -13.08
N TYR A 220 -0.73 6.52 -13.30
CA TYR A 220 0.15 7.01 -12.25
C TYR A 220 0.71 8.37 -12.63
N HIS A 221 1.09 9.14 -11.61
CA HIS A 221 1.75 10.42 -11.75
C HIS A 221 2.91 10.50 -10.76
N GLU A 222 4.07 10.90 -11.27
CA GLU A 222 5.21 11.24 -10.44
C GLU A 222 5.01 12.66 -9.89
N LEU A 223 5.08 12.79 -8.56
CA LEU A 223 5.02 14.08 -7.90
C LEU A 223 6.39 14.74 -7.98
N ASP A 224 6.41 15.99 -8.43
CA ASP A 224 7.62 16.80 -8.43
C ASP A 224 8.17 16.94 -7.00
N VAL A 225 9.47 16.69 -6.85
CA VAL A 225 10.21 16.78 -5.58
C VAL A 225 10.01 18.15 -4.92
N ARG A 226 9.78 19.21 -5.72
CA ARG A 226 9.53 20.57 -5.23
C ARG A 226 8.29 20.71 -4.35
N PHE A 227 7.29 19.83 -4.49
CA PHE A 227 6.08 19.90 -3.66
C PHE A 227 6.29 19.28 -2.26
N GLY A 228 7.39 18.54 -2.07
CA GLY A 228 7.64 17.74 -0.88
C GLY A 228 6.78 16.47 -0.83
N ASN A 229 6.95 15.69 0.25
CA ASN A 229 6.16 14.47 0.45
C ASN A 229 4.68 14.81 0.68
N VAL A 230 3.81 13.91 0.23
CA VAL A 230 2.39 13.93 0.59
C VAL A 230 2.29 13.77 2.11
N CYS A 231 1.45 14.58 2.73
CA CYS A 231 1.15 14.53 4.16
C CYS A 231 -0.25 13.99 4.43
N ASP A 232 -1.20 14.23 3.52
CA ASP A 232 -2.57 13.74 3.64
C ASP A 232 -3.32 13.79 2.30
N MET A 233 -4.41 13.03 2.18
CA MET A 233 -5.26 13.01 0.99
C MET A 233 -6.73 12.77 1.33
N ILE A 234 -7.62 13.53 0.70
CA ILE A 234 -9.06 13.37 0.89
C ILE A 234 -9.83 13.49 -0.43
N TYR A 235 -10.83 12.63 -0.62
CA TYR A 235 -11.78 12.74 -1.71
C TYR A 235 -12.97 13.60 -1.30
N THR A 236 -13.49 14.40 -2.23
CA THR A 236 -14.72 15.14 -2.00
C THR A 236 -15.55 15.29 -3.26
N GLU A 237 -16.83 14.97 -3.13
CA GLU A 237 -17.83 15.15 -4.19
C GLU A 237 -18.17 16.61 -4.43
N LYS A 238 -18.02 17.46 -3.40
CA LYS A 238 -18.42 18.87 -3.43
C LYS A 238 -17.56 19.72 -4.37
N LEU A 239 -16.36 19.26 -4.70
CA LEU A 239 -15.41 19.96 -5.56
C LEU A 239 -15.28 19.28 -6.92
N ASN A 240 -16.41 19.02 -7.57
CA ASN A 240 -16.44 18.31 -8.86
C ASN A 240 -15.79 16.92 -8.79
N SER A 241 -16.07 16.18 -7.71
CA SER A 241 -15.61 14.79 -7.52
C SER A 241 -14.10 14.65 -7.69
N CYS A 242 -13.32 15.40 -6.91
CA CYS A 242 -11.87 15.43 -6.99
C CYS A 242 -11.22 14.93 -5.70
N PHE A 243 -9.94 14.57 -5.80
CA PHE A 243 -9.07 14.34 -4.66
C PHE A 243 -8.30 15.62 -4.34
N LEU A 244 -8.24 15.97 -3.07
CA LEU A 244 -7.31 16.95 -2.54
C LEU A 244 -6.10 16.20 -2.00
N VAL A 245 -4.93 16.54 -2.52
CA VAL A 245 -3.65 16.00 -2.07
C VAL A 245 -2.88 17.11 -1.40
N VAL A 246 -2.56 16.91 -0.12
CA VAL A 246 -1.76 17.85 0.64
C VAL A 246 -0.32 17.38 0.62
N CYS A 247 0.55 18.20 0.07
CA CYS A 247 1.98 18.11 0.26
C CYS A 247 2.43 19.17 1.25
N ARG A 248 3.67 19.04 1.77
CA ARG A 248 4.20 19.99 2.76
C ARG A 248 4.08 21.47 2.36
N GLN A 249 4.17 21.78 1.08
CA GLN A 249 4.22 23.15 0.57
C GLN A 249 3.07 23.50 -0.37
N VAL A 250 2.27 22.52 -0.81
CA VAL A 250 1.26 22.73 -1.86
C VAL A 250 0.05 21.86 -1.59
N ILE A 251 -1.14 22.40 -1.88
CA ILE A 251 -2.37 21.64 -2.01
C ILE A 251 -2.66 21.46 -3.49
N LEU A 252 -2.80 20.21 -3.92
CA LEU A 252 -3.12 19.83 -5.29
C LEU A 252 -4.56 19.34 -5.35
N ILE A 253 -5.30 19.76 -6.37
CA ILE A 253 -6.53 19.11 -6.80
C ILE A 253 -6.19 18.09 -7.87
N TYR A 254 -6.59 16.84 -7.67
CA TYR A 254 -6.53 15.79 -8.66
C TYR A 254 -7.93 15.42 -9.13
N ASN A 255 -8.20 15.66 -10.43
CA ASN A 255 -9.47 15.28 -11.04
C ASN A 255 -9.33 13.88 -11.69
N PRO A 256 -10.02 12.85 -11.19
CA PRO A 256 -9.87 11.49 -11.69
C PRO A 256 -10.43 11.30 -13.11
N GLN A 257 -11.44 12.08 -13.51
CA GLN A 257 -12.01 12.01 -14.86
C GLN A 257 -11.06 12.60 -15.91
N ARG A 258 -10.37 13.70 -15.55
CA ARG A 258 -9.42 14.38 -16.43
C ARG A 258 -8.00 13.81 -16.34
N LYS A 259 -7.71 12.96 -15.34
CA LYS A 259 -6.39 12.41 -15.04
C LYS A 259 -5.31 13.52 -14.98
N MET A 260 -5.65 14.62 -14.32
CA MET A 260 -4.82 15.83 -14.34
C MET A 260 -4.79 16.48 -12.96
N PHE A 261 -3.60 16.97 -12.59
CA PHE A 261 -3.42 17.79 -11.40
C PHE A 261 -3.64 19.26 -11.73
N THR A 262 -4.23 19.99 -10.79
CA THR A 262 -4.28 21.44 -10.76
C THR A 262 -3.75 21.90 -9.41
N ILE A 263 -2.76 22.78 -9.42
CA ILE A 263 -2.27 23.40 -8.19
C ILE A 263 -3.36 24.34 -7.68
N LEU A 264 -3.84 24.09 -6.46
CA LEU A 264 -4.92 24.85 -5.83
C LEU A 264 -4.34 26.01 -5.02
N SER A 265 -3.32 25.72 -4.22
CA SER A 265 -2.65 26.69 -3.38
C SER A 265 -1.22 26.25 -3.13
N GLU A 266 -0.29 27.19 -3.18
CA GLU A 266 1.08 27.03 -2.75
C GLU A 266 1.26 27.83 -1.46
N ILE A 267 1.88 27.23 -0.45
CA ILE A 267 2.28 27.95 0.75
C ILE A 267 3.22 29.06 0.30
N LYS A 268 2.79 30.31 0.48
CA LYS A 268 3.70 31.44 0.31
C LYS A 268 4.73 31.39 1.44
N PRO A 269 6.02 31.58 1.14
CA PRO A 269 7.14 31.40 2.09
C PRO A 269 7.16 32.37 3.29
N ILE A 270 6.10 33.14 3.53
CA ILE A 270 6.09 34.23 4.50
C ILE A 270 5.79 33.74 5.93
N ASP A 271 5.16 32.57 6.12
CA ASP A 271 4.87 32.01 7.46
C ASP A 271 5.50 30.62 7.72
N GLU A 272 6.20 30.02 6.74
CA GLU A 272 6.97 28.75 6.78
C GLU A 272 6.36 27.48 7.45
N HIS A 273 5.10 27.50 7.88
CA HIS A 273 4.48 26.33 8.50
C HIS A 273 3.96 25.33 7.45
N PRO A 274 4.48 24.09 7.38
CA PRO A 274 4.03 23.11 6.40
C PRO A 274 2.61 22.61 6.69
N PHE A 275 1.87 22.31 5.63
CA PHE A 275 0.59 21.61 5.75
C PHE A 275 0.81 20.19 6.28
N TRP A 276 -0.07 19.74 7.17
CA TRP A 276 0.04 18.42 7.81
C TRP A 276 -1.14 17.51 7.50
N SER A 277 -2.36 18.01 7.60
CA SER A 277 -3.58 17.25 7.32
C SER A 277 -4.68 18.13 6.76
N ILE A 278 -5.60 17.54 6.02
CA ILE A 278 -6.77 18.22 5.46
C ILE A 278 -8.05 17.45 5.74
N THR A 279 -9.11 18.19 5.95
CA THR A 279 -10.47 17.65 5.93
C THR A 279 -11.40 18.60 5.21
N VAL A 280 -12.53 18.10 4.74
CA VAL A 280 -13.54 18.88 4.04
C VAL A 280 -14.86 18.74 4.78
N SER A 281 -15.55 19.86 4.98
CA SER A 281 -16.87 19.85 5.61
C SER A 281 -17.87 19.09 4.74
N SER A 282 -18.70 18.25 5.37
CA SER A 282 -19.85 17.65 4.70
C SER A 282 -20.95 18.66 4.37
N ASN A 283 -21.03 19.75 5.16
CA ASN A 283 -22.12 20.72 5.12
C ASN A 283 -21.78 22.00 4.36
N THR A 284 -20.49 22.31 4.19
CA THR A 284 -20.02 23.52 3.50
C THR A 284 -18.96 23.17 2.46
N ASN A 285 -18.75 24.04 1.47
CA ASN A 285 -17.67 23.88 0.48
C ASN A 285 -16.32 24.36 1.05
N ASP A 286 -16.10 24.10 2.33
CA ASP A 286 -14.90 24.54 3.04
C ASP A 286 -13.98 23.36 3.31
N ALA A 287 -12.69 23.58 3.10
CA ALA A 287 -11.66 22.70 3.60
C ALA A 287 -11.02 23.30 4.85
N PHE A 288 -10.67 22.43 5.78
CA PHE A 288 -9.92 22.76 6.97
C PHE A 288 -8.56 22.09 6.86
N VAL A 289 -7.51 22.90 6.93
CA VAL A 289 -6.13 22.42 6.80
C VAL A 289 -5.41 22.69 8.11
N SER A 290 -4.77 21.67 8.68
CA SER A 290 -3.89 21.84 9.82
C SER A 290 -2.47 22.18 9.36
N LEU A 291 -1.88 23.15 10.02
CA LEU A 291 -0.50 23.58 9.84
C LEU A 291 0.30 23.12 11.05
N ASP A 292 1.34 22.33 10.79
CA ASP A 292 2.38 21.83 11.69
C ASP A 292 2.01 21.51 13.18
N ASN A 293 3.02 21.25 14.01
CA ASN A 293 2.84 20.93 15.43
C ASN A 293 2.55 22.17 16.30
N ASN A 294 2.61 23.39 15.75
CA ASN A 294 2.39 24.62 16.50
C ASN A 294 0.89 24.91 16.69
N GLY A 295 0.03 24.11 16.05
CA GLY A 295 -1.39 24.06 16.35
C GLY A 295 -2.16 25.17 15.63
N TYR A 296 -1.91 25.40 14.35
CA TYR A 296 -2.76 26.30 13.57
C TYR A 296 -3.72 25.51 12.69
N ILE A 297 -4.95 26.01 12.57
CA ILE A 297 -5.96 25.46 11.66
C ILE A 297 -6.41 26.59 10.75
N GLU A 298 -6.48 26.31 9.46
CA GLU A 298 -6.97 27.24 8.45
C GLU A 298 -8.26 26.72 7.83
N ARG A 299 -9.29 27.58 7.74
CA ARG A 299 -10.49 27.33 6.93
C ARG A 299 -10.34 28.03 5.60
N TRP A 300 -10.39 27.24 4.56
CA TRP A 300 -10.39 27.67 3.17
C TRP A 300 -11.76 27.40 2.55
N SER A 301 -12.19 28.26 1.64
CA SER A 301 -13.49 28.09 0.97
C SER A 301 -13.42 28.32 -0.52
N THR A 302 -14.33 27.64 -1.23
CA THR A 302 -14.45 27.66 -2.69
C THR A 302 -15.69 28.39 -3.18
N GLU A 303 -16.32 29.23 -2.35
CA GLU A 303 -17.50 30.03 -2.75
C GLU A 303 -17.27 30.85 -4.03
N THR A 304 -16.01 31.10 -4.40
CA THR A 304 -15.63 31.69 -5.69
C THR A 304 -14.66 30.79 -6.47
N HIS A 305 -15.07 29.59 -6.90
CA HIS A 305 -14.26 28.73 -7.79
C HIS A 305 -13.79 29.53 -9.03
N PRO A 306 -12.50 29.47 -9.44
CA PRO A 306 -11.42 28.59 -8.99
C PRO A 306 -10.55 29.15 -7.86
N ASN A 307 -10.88 30.31 -7.29
CA ASN A 307 -10.03 31.01 -6.33
C ASN A 307 -10.38 30.62 -4.91
N TRP A 308 -9.61 29.69 -4.36
CA TRP A 308 -9.64 29.34 -2.95
C TRP A 308 -9.20 30.53 -2.11
N LYS A 309 -10.00 30.87 -1.11
CA LYS A 309 -9.69 31.97 -0.18
C LYS A 309 -9.59 31.44 1.23
N LEU A 310 -8.51 31.84 1.91
CA LEU A 310 -8.41 31.70 3.36
C LEU A 310 -9.51 32.55 4.01
N ILE A 311 -10.47 31.90 4.64
CA ILE A 311 -11.54 32.57 5.39
C ILE A 311 -11.04 32.95 6.77
N LYS A 312 -10.37 32.01 7.46
CA LYS A 312 -10.01 32.18 8.86
C LYS A 312 -8.85 31.27 9.25
N ARG A 313 -7.98 31.77 10.12
CA ARG A 313 -6.93 31.02 10.80
C ARG A 313 -7.21 31.03 12.30
N TRP A 314 -7.09 29.88 12.95
CA TRP A 314 -7.17 29.73 14.40
C TRP A 314 -5.86 29.20 14.95
N ASN A 315 -5.50 29.63 16.15
CA ASN A 315 -4.51 28.97 16.99
C ASN A 315 -5.26 28.00 17.93
N THR A 316 -4.86 26.73 18.01
CA THR A 316 -5.49 25.71 18.85
C THR A 316 -5.42 26.07 20.33
N LYS A 317 -4.42 26.84 20.76
CA LYS A 317 -4.34 27.37 22.14
C LYS A 317 -5.46 28.35 22.47
N ASP A 318 -6.02 29.02 21.46
CA ASP A 318 -7.13 29.95 21.61
C ASP A 318 -8.50 29.26 21.47
N ILE A 319 -8.54 28.00 21.00
CA ILE A 319 -9.77 27.21 20.84
C ILE A 319 -10.14 26.44 22.11
N ILE A 320 -9.17 26.10 22.96
CA ILE A 320 -9.34 25.26 24.16
C ILE A 320 -9.71 26.10 25.42
N LYS A 321 -9.92 27.41 25.26
CA LYS A 321 -10.48 28.27 26.32
C LYS A 321 -11.96 28.51 26.09
#